data_AF-A0A026WC33-F1
#
_entry.id   AF-A0A026WC33-F1
#
_cell.length_a   1.000
_cell.length_b   1.000
_cell.length_c   1.000
_cell.angle_alpha   90.00
_cell.angle_beta   90.00
_cell.angle_gamma   90.00
#
_symmetry.space_group_name_H-M   'P 1'
#
loop_
_entity.id
_entity.type
_entity.pdbx_description
1 polymer ?
#
loop_
_entity_poly.entity_id
_entity_poly.type
_entity_poly.pdbx_seq_one_letter_code
_entity_poly.pdbx_strand_id
1 'polypeptide(L)'
;VQVINSFVYRLDDILDNSSKRFGIPTAHSVYGIERTISAAQYVSFSALKRISNLQHSEALKVCVDMTLRLVEGQGIEIVWRDNFTCPSEAAYKEMIEKKTAAFYTMCVKLMQLFSTCNKDFSSLIETLGLYLQIRDDYCNLCSSDYTEEKGYCDDLTEGKFSFPIIHALQSKLEDKKIKNILKRILRQRTKDVEVKRYCIKLLKECGSFEYTRKILDELNAKARA
;
A
#
# COMPACT_ATOMS: atom_id res chain seq x y z
N VAL A 1 -15.14 -6.51 -8.33
CA VAL A 1 -13.84 -6.54 -7.62
C VAL A 1 -12.67 -6.11 -8.51
N GLN A 2 -12.28 -6.85 -9.55
CA GLN A 2 -11.12 -6.49 -10.40
C GLN A 2 -11.22 -5.09 -11.02
N VAL A 3 -12.42 -4.69 -11.46
CA VAL A 3 -12.68 -3.33 -11.99
C VAL A 3 -12.37 -2.25 -10.92
N ILE A 4 -12.73 -2.50 -9.66
CA ILE A 4 -12.43 -1.59 -8.54
C ILE A 4 -10.92 -1.55 -8.29
N ASN A 5 -10.24 -2.68 -8.29
CA ASN A 5 -8.78 -2.73 -8.13
C ASN A 5 -8.06 -1.92 -9.22
N SER A 6 -8.56 -1.98 -10.46
CA SER A 6 -8.04 -1.20 -11.58
C SER A 6 -8.24 0.32 -11.39
N PHE A 7 -9.34 0.73 -10.76
CA PHE A 7 -9.54 2.12 -10.34
C PHE A 7 -8.50 2.53 -9.28
N VAL A 8 -8.32 1.71 -8.25
CA VAL A 8 -7.39 1.96 -7.14
C VAL A 8 -5.97 2.16 -7.66
N TYR A 9 -5.45 1.26 -8.52
CA TYR A 9 -4.10 1.41 -9.07
C TYR A 9 -3.87 2.70 -9.84
N ARG A 10 -4.84 3.13 -10.67
CA ARG A 10 -4.68 4.35 -11.47
C ARG A 10 -4.61 5.60 -10.60
N LEU A 11 -5.42 5.65 -9.54
CA LEU A 11 -5.36 6.77 -8.60
C LEU A 11 -4.08 6.73 -7.77
N ASP A 12 -3.71 5.56 -7.24
CA ASP A 12 -2.48 5.33 -6.48
C ASP A 12 -1.24 5.78 -7.29
N ASP A 13 -1.11 5.37 -8.55
CA ASP A 13 -0.05 5.80 -9.46
C ASP A 13 0.06 7.33 -9.59
N ILE A 14 -1.07 8.04 -9.66
CA ILE A 14 -1.10 9.50 -9.74
C ILE A 14 -0.69 10.12 -8.41
N LEU A 15 -1.25 9.62 -7.32
CA LEU A 15 -1.04 10.16 -5.96
C LEU A 15 0.41 9.98 -5.51
N ASP A 16 1.06 8.93 -5.97
CA ASP A 16 2.46 8.60 -5.67
C ASP A 16 3.43 9.12 -6.75
N ASN A 17 2.92 9.62 -7.88
CA ASN A 17 3.73 10.08 -9.02
C ASN A 17 4.65 8.96 -9.56
N SER A 18 4.13 7.73 -9.58
CA SER A 18 4.86 6.54 -9.98
C SER A 18 5.14 6.52 -11.48
N SER A 19 6.33 6.06 -11.86
CA SER A 19 6.76 6.06 -13.27
C SER A 19 6.31 4.83 -14.05
N LYS A 20 6.26 3.66 -13.38
CA LYS A 20 5.86 2.38 -13.98
C LYS A 20 4.92 1.60 -13.06
N ARG A 21 4.15 0.71 -13.69
CA ARG A 21 3.33 -0.31 -13.03
C ARG A 21 3.44 -1.59 -13.86
N PHE A 22 3.84 -2.71 -13.25
CA PHE A 22 4.05 -3.99 -13.96
C PHE A 22 5.00 -3.88 -15.16
N GLY A 23 6.06 -3.07 -15.04
CA GLY A 23 7.11 -2.91 -16.05
C GLY A 23 6.76 -1.96 -17.20
N ILE A 24 5.51 -1.51 -17.28
CA ILE A 24 5.04 -0.58 -18.31
C ILE A 24 4.83 0.84 -17.74
N PRO A 25 4.96 1.90 -18.55
CA PRO A 25 4.70 3.27 -18.11
C PRO A 25 3.30 3.44 -17.51
N THR A 26 3.19 4.24 -16.44
CA THR A 26 1.89 4.53 -15.81
C THR A 26 0.95 5.28 -16.77
N ALA A 27 -0.36 5.07 -16.60
CA ALA A 27 -1.36 5.65 -17.49
C ALA A 27 -1.28 7.18 -17.55
N HIS A 28 -1.00 7.84 -16.42
CA HIS A 28 -0.89 9.30 -16.38
C HIS A 28 0.38 9.81 -17.08
N SER A 29 1.45 9.03 -17.13
CA SER A 29 2.67 9.35 -17.88
C SER A 29 2.44 9.33 -19.39
N VAL A 30 1.53 8.48 -19.89
CA VAL A 30 1.23 8.34 -21.31
C VAL A 30 0.09 9.25 -21.76
N TYR A 31 -1.00 9.28 -20.99
CA TYR A 31 -2.26 9.92 -21.39
C TYR A 31 -2.53 11.25 -20.67
N GLY A 32 -1.71 11.63 -19.69
CA GLY A 32 -1.92 12.79 -18.83
C GLY A 32 -2.76 12.47 -17.60
N ILE A 33 -2.63 13.32 -16.58
CA ILE A 33 -3.29 13.17 -15.28
C ILE A 33 -4.81 13.29 -15.43
N GLU A 34 -5.27 14.28 -16.19
CA GLU A 34 -6.70 14.62 -16.35
C GLU A 34 -7.47 13.45 -16.97
N ARG A 35 -6.92 12.86 -18.04
CA ARG A 35 -7.52 11.72 -18.73
C ARG A 35 -7.52 10.48 -17.84
N THR A 36 -6.44 10.27 -17.08
CA THR A 36 -6.32 9.11 -16.19
C THR A 36 -7.31 9.19 -15.02
N ILE A 37 -7.51 10.38 -14.43
CA ILE A 37 -8.53 10.61 -13.40
C ILE A 37 -9.93 10.36 -13.97
N SER A 38 -10.25 10.92 -15.14
CA SER A 38 -11.55 10.73 -15.78
C SER A 38 -11.83 9.24 -16.06
N ALA A 39 -10.84 8.51 -16.59
CA ALA A 39 -10.94 7.07 -16.81
C ALA A 39 -11.11 6.28 -15.50
N ALA A 40 -10.37 6.64 -14.45
CA ALA A 40 -10.49 6.00 -13.14
C ALA A 40 -11.91 6.19 -12.55
N GLN A 41 -12.46 7.41 -12.62
CA GLN A 41 -13.83 7.71 -12.18
C GLN A 41 -14.87 6.89 -12.96
N TYR A 42 -14.74 6.83 -14.28
CA TYR A 42 -15.62 6.03 -15.13
C TYR A 42 -15.59 4.54 -14.73
N VAL A 43 -14.41 4.00 -14.49
CA VAL A 43 -14.20 2.61 -14.05
C VAL A 43 -14.85 2.37 -12.68
N SER A 44 -14.74 3.32 -11.74
CA SER A 44 -15.37 3.24 -10.42
C SER A 44 -16.90 3.19 -10.51
N PHE A 45 -17.52 4.12 -11.25
CA PHE A 45 -18.98 4.11 -11.45
C PHE A 45 -19.47 2.88 -12.23
N SER A 46 -18.68 2.41 -13.19
CA SER A 46 -18.98 1.18 -13.92
C SER A 46 -18.95 -0.05 -13.00
N ALA A 47 -18.06 -0.08 -12.01
CA ALA A 47 -18.04 -1.12 -10.99
C ALA A 47 -19.28 -1.06 -10.10
N LEU A 48 -19.67 0.13 -9.62
CA LEU A 48 -20.88 0.32 -8.82
C LEU A 48 -22.15 -0.12 -9.57
N LYS A 49 -22.26 0.21 -10.86
CA LYS A 49 -23.36 -0.25 -11.72
C LYS A 49 -23.39 -1.78 -11.85
N ARG A 50 -22.23 -2.44 -11.90
CA ARG A 50 -22.17 -3.91 -11.92
C ARG A 50 -22.60 -4.51 -10.58
N ILE A 51 -22.21 -3.90 -9.47
CA ILE A 51 -22.61 -4.33 -8.13
C ILE A 51 -24.11 -4.14 -7.90
N SER A 52 -24.71 -3.05 -8.38
CA SER A 52 -26.17 -2.85 -8.27
C SER A 52 -26.96 -3.93 -9.02
N ASN A 53 -26.39 -4.48 -10.10
CA ASN A 53 -27.02 -5.56 -10.85
C ASN A 53 -26.98 -6.92 -10.15
N LEU A 54 -26.28 -7.05 -9.02
CA LEU A 54 -26.31 -8.28 -8.21
C LEU A 54 -27.64 -8.48 -7.46
N GLN A 55 -28.53 -7.48 -7.45
CA GLN A 55 -29.89 -7.53 -6.88
C GLN A 55 -29.94 -7.99 -5.40
N HIS A 56 -28.84 -7.84 -4.66
CA HIS A 56 -28.79 -8.06 -3.23
C HIS A 56 -28.74 -6.72 -2.49
N SER A 57 -29.64 -6.51 -1.52
CA SER A 57 -29.83 -5.22 -0.82
C SER A 57 -28.53 -4.66 -0.22
N GLU A 58 -27.73 -5.53 0.40
CA GLU A 58 -26.48 -5.14 1.05
C GLU A 58 -25.27 -5.01 0.11
N ALA A 59 -25.33 -5.49 -1.14
CA ALA A 59 -24.14 -5.57 -1.99
C ALA A 59 -23.57 -4.18 -2.33
N LEU A 60 -24.44 -3.23 -2.67
CA LEU A 60 -24.03 -1.86 -2.96
C LEU A 60 -23.45 -1.18 -1.71
N LYS A 61 -24.08 -1.36 -0.55
CA LYS A 61 -23.62 -0.81 0.72
C LYS A 61 -22.23 -1.32 1.08
N VAL A 62 -22.02 -2.64 1.04
CA VAL A 62 -20.70 -3.26 1.29
C VAL A 62 -19.63 -2.67 0.36
N CYS A 63 -19.95 -2.53 -0.93
CA CYS A 63 -19.01 -1.99 -1.90
C CYS A 63 -18.64 -0.52 -1.61
N VAL A 64 -19.65 0.32 -1.32
CA VAL A 64 -19.43 1.75 -1.04
C VAL A 64 -18.66 1.93 0.27
N ASP A 65 -19.08 1.29 1.36
CA ASP A 65 -18.45 1.41 2.67
C ASP A 65 -16.98 0.99 2.62
N MET A 66 -16.66 -0.12 1.95
CA MET A 66 -15.29 -0.61 1.84
C MET A 66 -14.44 0.25 0.90
N THR A 67 -15.04 0.81 -0.17
CA THR A 67 -14.32 1.73 -1.06
C THR A 67 -13.99 3.05 -0.34
N LEU A 68 -14.90 3.56 0.49
CA LEU A 68 -14.64 4.74 1.33
C LEU A 68 -13.49 4.48 2.30
N ARG A 69 -13.52 3.35 3.03
CA ARG A 69 -12.42 2.97 3.92
C ARG A 69 -11.08 2.90 3.20
N LEU A 70 -11.05 2.34 1.99
CA LEU A 70 -9.84 2.26 1.17
C LEU A 70 -9.27 3.65 0.90
N VAL A 71 -10.12 4.59 0.49
CA VAL A 71 -9.71 5.99 0.22
C VAL A 71 -9.27 6.70 1.49
N GLU A 72 -9.93 6.45 2.63
CA GLU A 72 -9.51 6.97 3.94
C GLU A 72 -8.11 6.46 4.33
N GLY A 73 -7.85 5.16 4.15
CA GLY A 73 -6.55 4.54 4.40
C GLY A 73 -5.45 5.18 3.53
N GLN A 74 -5.72 5.37 2.24
CA GLN A 74 -4.81 6.09 1.34
C GLN A 74 -4.55 7.53 1.83
N GLY A 75 -5.60 8.24 2.25
CA GLY A 75 -5.49 9.60 2.75
C GLY A 75 -4.58 9.70 3.99
N ILE A 76 -4.68 8.74 4.91
CA ILE A 76 -3.81 8.68 6.10
C ILE A 76 -2.33 8.56 5.71
N GLU A 77 -2.01 7.66 4.77
CA GLU A 77 -0.65 7.46 4.26
C GLU A 77 -0.10 8.74 3.60
N ILE A 78 -0.91 9.40 2.78
CA ILE A 78 -0.58 10.68 2.14
C ILE A 78 -0.30 11.75 3.18
N VAL A 79 -1.14 11.87 4.21
CA VAL A 79 -0.95 12.85 5.29
C VAL A 79 0.39 12.63 6.00
N TRP A 80 0.74 11.38 6.30
CA TRP A 80 2.04 11.08 6.90
C TRP A 80 3.20 11.49 5.99
N ARG A 81 3.14 11.07 4.72
CA ARG A 81 4.14 11.35 3.68
C ARG A 81 4.35 12.85 3.45
N ASP A 82 3.27 13.61 3.32
CA ASP A 82 3.33 15.03 2.94
C ASP A 82 3.64 15.93 4.15
N ASN A 83 3.24 15.54 5.37
CA ASN A 83 3.58 16.25 6.60
C ASN A 83 4.90 15.78 7.25
N PHE A 84 5.56 14.78 6.66
CA PHE A 84 6.80 14.18 7.19
C PHE A 84 6.68 13.63 8.62
N THR A 85 5.49 13.14 8.96
CA THR A 85 5.19 12.56 10.27
C THR A 85 5.29 11.04 10.17
N CYS A 86 6.39 10.48 10.66
CA CYS A 86 6.57 9.03 10.73
C CYS A 86 5.53 8.43 11.69
N PRO A 87 4.69 7.47 11.24
CA PRO A 87 3.74 6.81 12.12
C PRO A 87 4.45 5.87 13.10
N SER A 88 3.72 5.43 14.13
CA SER A 88 4.08 4.24 14.90
C SER A 88 3.74 2.98 14.12
N GLU A 89 4.32 1.85 14.49
CA GLU A 89 3.96 0.56 13.86
C GLU A 89 2.48 0.22 14.06
N ALA A 90 1.90 0.55 15.21
CA ALA A 90 0.48 0.35 15.49
C ALA A 90 -0.40 1.19 14.56
N ALA A 91 -0.08 2.49 14.40
CA ALA A 91 -0.82 3.36 13.48
C ALA A 91 -0.70 2.87 12.03
N TYR A 92 0.47 2.40 11.61
CA TYR A 92 0.67 1.81 10.29
C TYR A 92 -0.22 0.56 10.08
N LYS A 93 -0.36 -0.32 11.08
CA LYS A 93 -1.28 -1.47 11.00
C LYS A 93 -2.73 -1.03 10.83
N GLU A 94 -3.20 -0.04 11.61
CA GLU A 94 -4.55 0.52 11.47
C GLU A 94 -4.81 1.13 10.08
N MET A 95 -3.80 1.78 9.49
CA MET A 95 -3.91 2.30 8.13
C MET A 95 -4.07 1.16 7.11
N ILE A 96 -3.31 0.07 7.24
CA ILE A 96 -3.44 -1.09 6.34
C ILE A 96 -4.82 -1.75 6.44
N GLU A 97 -5.37 -1.83 7.65
CA GLU A 97 -6.74 -2.33 7.85
C GLU A 97 -7.76 -1.54 7.02
N LYS A 98 -7.57 -0.22 6.94
CA LYS A 98 -8.40 0.68 6.12
C LYS A 98 -8.05 0.64 4.64
N LYS A 99 -6.79 0.43 4.25
CA LYS A 99 -6.34 0.44 2.86
C LYS A 99 -6.44 -0.96 2.22
N THR A 100 -5.47 -1.82 2.49
CA THR A 100 -5.30 -3.12 1.80
C THR A 100 -6.29 -4.16 2.33
N ALA A 101 -6.49 -4.25 3.65
CA ALA A 101 -7.42 -5.24 4.21
C ALA A 101 -8.88 -4.91 3.88
N ALA A 102 -9.25 -3.63 3.76
CA ALA A 102 -10.60 -3.22 3.36
C ALA A 102 -10.98 -3.74 1.97
N PHE A 103 -10.04 -3.76 1.02
CA PHE A 103 -10.28 -4.34 -0.30
C PHE A 103 -10.61 -5.84 -0.22
N TYR A 104 -9.81 -6.61 0.52
CA TYR A 104 -10.06 -8.04 0.71
C TYR A 104 -11.33 -8.31 1.51
N THR A 105 -11.63 -7.45 2.49
CA THR A 105 -12.89 -7.47 3.24
C THR A 105 -14.08 -7.28 2.32
N MET A 106 -14.02 -6.33 1.39
CA MET A 106 -15.05 -6.14 0.36
C MET A 106 -15.26 -7.42 -0.46
N CYS A 107 -14.17 -8.06 -0.90
CA CYS A 107 -14.25 -9.27 -1.70
C CYS A 107 -14.98 -10.40 -0.96
N VAL A 108 -14.54 -10.68 0.26
CA VAL A 108 -15.10 -11.77 1.07
C VAL A 108 -16.55 -11.47 1.47
N LYS A 109 -16.85 -10.26 1.93
CA LYS A 109 -18.23 -9.88 2.28
C LYS A 109 -19.17 -10.01 1.09
N LEU A 110 -18.77 -9.53 -0.10
CA LEU A 110 -19.58 -9.69 -1.31
C LEU A 110 -19.80 -11.17 -1.66
N MET A 111 -18.81 -12.05 -1.49
CA MET A 111 -18.97 -13.49 -1.68
C MET A 111 -19.91 -14.12 -0.65
N GLN A 112 -19.83 -13.68 0.61
CA GLN A 112 -20.68 -14.19 1.70
C GLN A 112 -22.16 -13.85 1.51
N LEU A 113 -22.49 -12.71 0.89
CA LEU A 113 -23.88 -12.36 0.56
C LEU A 113 -24.56 -13.40 -0.36
N PHE A 114 -23.80 -14.18 -1.12
CA PHE A 114 -24.31 -15.21 -2.03
C PHE A 114 -23.89 -16.62 -1.60
N SER A 115 -23.46 -16.80 -0.35
CA SER A 115 -23.00 -18.07 0.19
C SER A 115 -23.80 -18.43 1.45
N THR A 116 -23.89 -19.72 1.75
CA THR A 116 -24.42 -20.20 3.03
C THR A 116 -23.34 -20.19 4.14
N CYS A 117 -22.11 -19.81 3.82
CA CYS A 117 -20.97 -19.81 4.75
C CYS A 117 -20.96 -18.57 5.66
N ASN A 118 -21.32 -18.76 6.92
CA ASN A 118 -21.33 -17.72 7.96
C ASN A 118 -20.06 -17.67 8.83
N LYS A 119 -18.94 -18.21 8.33
CA LYS A 119 -17.66 -18.13 9.05
C LYS A 119 -17.15 -16.68 9.08
N ASP A 120 -16.55 -16.28 10.19
CA ASP A 120 -15.86 -15.00 10.27
C ASP A 120 -14.44 -15.15 9.69
N PHE A 121 -14.17 -14.36 8.64
CA PHE A 121 -12.85 -14.31 7.99
C PHE A 121 -12.05 -13.06 8.37
N SER A 122 -12.57 -12.20 9.26
CA SER A 122 -11.96 -10.90 9.57
C SER A 122 -10.51 -11.01 10.01
N SER A 123 -10.20 -11.93 10.94
CA SER A 123 -8.83 -12.13 11.42
C SER A 123 -7.86 -12.63 10.34
N LEU A 124 -8.33 -13.48 9.43
CA LEU A 124 -7.54 -13.94 8.28
C LEU A 124 -7.27 -12.78 7.31
N ILE A 125 -8.29 -11.97 7.02
CA ILE A 125 -8.20 -10.84 6.10
C ILE A 125 -7.26 -9.75 6.65
N GLU A 126 -7.34 -9.45 7.95
CA GLU A 126 -6.42 -8.53 8.62
C GLU A 126 -4.98 -9.02 8.51
N THR A 127 -4.74 -10.30 8.82
CA THR A 127 -3.41 -10.91 8.74
C THR A 127 -2.88 -10.91 7.30
N LEU A 128 -3.72 -11.24 6.33
CA LEU A 128 -3.37 -11.24 4.91
C LEU A 128 -3.11 -9.83 4.39
N GLY A 129 -3.93 -8.85 4.77
CA GLY A 129 -3.77 -7.45 4.39
C GLY A 129 -2.44 -6.88 4.88
N LEU A 130 -2.10 -7.13 6.15
CA LEU A 130 -0.80 -6.79 6.72
C LEU A 130 0.35 -7.47 5.99
N TYR A 131 0.26 -8.79 5.79
CA TYR A 131 1.30 -9.54 5.09
C TYR A 131 1.55 -8.99 3.68
N LEU A 132 0.49 -8.76 2.91
CA LEU A 132 0.60 -8.30 1.53
C LEU A 132 1.16 -6.89 1.43
N GLN A 133 0.76 -5.96 2.32
CA GLN A 133 1.32 -4.62 2.32
C GLN A 133 2.79 -4.62 2.73
N ILE A 134 3.14 -5.29 3.84
CA ILE A 134 4.53 -5.34 4.33
C ILE A 134 5.44 -6.02 3.30
N ARG A 135 4.93 -7.04 2.60
CA ARG A 135 5.66 -7.69 1.51
C ARG A 135 5.90 -6.74 0.35
N ASP A 136 4.89 -5.95 -0.05
CA ASP A 136 5.04 -4.96 -1.13
C ASP A 136 6.09 -3.90 -0.76
N ASP A 137 6.00 -3.36 0.45
CA ASP A 137 6.97 -2.40 1.01
C ASP A 137 8.40 -2.97 1.07
N TYR A 138 8.53 -4.24 1.48
CA TYR A 138 9.81 -4.94 1.52
C TYR A 138 10.39 -5.12 0.11
N CYS A 139 9.59 -5.64 -0.82
CA CYS A 139 10.01 -5.91 -2.19
C CYS A 139 10.37 -4.62 -2.94
N ASN A 140 9.67 -3.51 -2.71
CA ASN A 140 9.98 -2.21 -3.31
C ASN A 140 11.44 -1.78 -3.05
N LEU A 141 11.95 -2.08 -1.85
CA LEU A 141 13.28 -1.63 -1.41
C LEU A 141 14.42 -2.62 -1.65
N CYS A 142 14.12 -3.90 -1.90
CA CYS A 142 15.18 -4.93 -1.98
C CYS A 142 15.07 -5.94 -3.13
N SER A 143 13.99 -5.94 -3.93
CA SER A 143 13.82 -6.91 -5.02
C SER A 143 14.25 -6.34 -6.38
N SER A 144 15.00 -7.14 -7.13
CA SER A 144 15.37 -6.86 -8.52
C SER A 144 14.14 -6.83 -9.43
N ASP A 145 13.23 -7.78 -9.25
CA ASP A 145 12.05 -7.91 -10.11
C ASP A 145 11.12 -6.71 -9.93
N TYR A 146 10.95 -6.24 -8.68
CA TYR A 146 10.19 -5.02 -8.39
C TYR A 146 10.88 -3.76 -8.95
N THR A 147 12.20 -3.75 -9.00
CA THR A 147 12.96 -2.66 -9.62
C THR A 147 12.62 -2.54 -11.11
N GLU A 148 12.44 -3.67 -11.81
CA GLU A 148 12.01 -3.67 -13.20
C GLU A 148 10.54 -3.25 -13.35
N GLU A 149 9.68 -3.71 -12.44
CA GLU A 149 8.23 -3.48 -12.50
C GLU A 149 7.78 -2.07 -12.13
N LYS A 150 8.32 -1.50 -11.05
CA LYS A 150 7.91 -0.20 -10.48
C LYS A 150 9.00 0.86 -10.66
N GLY A 151 10.24 0.49 -10.37
CA GLY A 151 11.40 1.39 -10.34
C GLY A 151 12.31 1.08 -9.15
N TYR A 152 13.55 1.54 -9.20
CA TYR A 152 14.52 1.23 -8.14
C TYR A 152 14.16 1.98 -6.84
N CYS A 153 13.65 1.27 -5.83
CA CYS A 153 13.28 1.84 -4.53
C CYS A 153 12.36 3.06 -4.66
N ASP A 154 11.28 2.93 -5.43
CA ASP A 154 10.36 4.04 -5.74
C ASP A 154 9.65 4.59 -4.49
N ASP A 155 9.46 3.79 -3.43
CA ASP A 155 8.97 4.29 -2.13
C ASP A 155 9.84 5.46 -1.60
N LEU A 156 11.14 5.48 -1.90
CA LEU A 156 12.05 6.57 -1.52
C LEU A 156 11.86 7.83 -2.37
N THR A 157 11.50 7.67 -3.64
CA THR A 157 11.13 8.80 -4.52
C THR A 157 9.78 9.37 -4.13
N GLU A 158 8.85 8.51 -3.73
CA GLU A 158 7.55 8.91 -3.20
C GLU A 158 7.68 9.64 -1.85
N GLY A 159 8.74 9.34 -1.10
CA GLY A 159 8.96 9.84 0.27
C GLY A 159 8.08 9.10 1.29
N LYS A 160 7.66 7.89 0.94
CA LYS A 160 6.72 7.06 1.69
C LYS A 160 7.35 6.50 2.95
N PHE A 161 6.57 6.46 4.03
CA PHE A 161 6.94 5.76 5.26
C PHE A 161 6.55 4.28 5.15
N SER A 162 7.31 3.51 4.37
CA SER A 162 7.10 2.06 4.26
C SER A 162 7.59 1.30 5.50
N PHE A 163 7.15 0.05 5.68
CA PHE A 163 7.39 -0.69 6.93
C PHE A 163 8.87 -0.76 7.36
N PRO A 164 9.85 -1.07 6.47
CA PRO A 164 11.27 -1.08 6.85
C PRO A 164 11.77 0.32 7.29
N ILE A 165 11.23 1.37 6.67
CA ILE A 165 11.59 2.77 6.98
C ILE A 165 11.01 3.18 8.33
N ILE A 166 9.76 2.83 8.62
CA ILE A 166 9.12 3.05 9.92
C ILE A 166 9.93 2.38 11.02
N HIS A 167 10.30 1.10 10.82
CA HIS A 167 11.14 0.38 11.78
C HIS A 167 12.46 1.13 12.02
N ALA A 168 13.19 1.52 10.97
CA ALA A 168 14.46 2.23 11.13
C ALA A 168 14.31 3.53 11.94
N LEU A 169 13.26 4.32 11.67
CA LEU A 169 12.99 5.59 12.34
C LEU A 169 12.52 5.43 13.79
N GLN A 170 11.77 4.37 14.09
CA GLN A 170 11.24 4.06 15.41
C GLN A 170 12.19 3.22 16.27
N SER A 171 13.15 2.53 15.66
CA SER A 171 14.11 1.67 16.35
C SER A 171 14.85 2.45 17.44
N LYS A 172 15.21 1.78 18.54
CA LYS A 172 15.95 2.39 19.66
C LYS A 172 17.42 2.70 19.34
N LEU A 173 17.83 2.69 18.08
CA LEU A 173 19.16 3.14 17.70
C LEU A 173 19.33 4.59 18.20
N GLU A 174 20.26 4.78 19.13
CA GLU A 174 20.57 6.05 19.77
C GLU A 174 21.14 7.07 18.77
N ASP A 175 21.49 6.62 17.56
CA ASP A 175 22.03 7.48 16.53
C ASP A 175 20.95 8.36 15.89
N LYS A 176 20.67 9.48 16.57
CA LYS A 176 19.85 10.58 16.06
C LYS A 176 20.31 11.06 14.67
N LYS A 177 21.59 10.88 14.30
CA LYS A 177 22.10 11.30 12.98
C LYS A 177 21.53 10.42 11.88
N ILE A 178 21.53 9.10 12.04
CA ILE A 178 20.97 8.17 11.05
C ILE A 178 19.49 8.48 10.81
N LYS A 179 18.70 8.66 11.88
CA LYS A 179 17.28 9.02 11.77
C LYS A 179 17.05 10.33 11.02
N ASN A 180 17.87 11.34 11.30
CA ASN A 180 17.80 12.63 10.59
C ASN A 180 18.17 12.49 9.11
N ILE A 181 19.16 11.67 8.78
CA ILE A 181 19.55 11.38 7.39
C ILE A 181 18.41 10.69 6.65
N LEU A 182 17.83 9.63 7.21
CA LEU A 182 16.69 8.92 6.61
C LEU A 182 15.52 9.87 6.35
N LYS A 183 15.12 10.67 7.34
CA LYS A 183 14.07 11.70 7.17
C LYS A 183 14.41 12.70 6.07
N ARG A 184 15.66 13.13 5.98
CA ARG A 184 16.11 14.08 4.94
C ARG A 184 16.02 13.46 3.55
N ILE A 185 16.43 12.20 3.39
CA ILE A 185 16.34 11.48 2.11
C ILE A 185 14.88 11.37 1.66
N LEU A 186 13.96 10.97 2.54
CA LEU A 186 12.53 10.89 2.22
C LEU A 186 11.96 12.25 1.82
N ARG A 187 12.36 13.31 2.54
CA ARG A 187 11.94 14.67 2.22
C ARG A 187 12.45 15.18 0.87
N GLN A 188 13.58 14.68 0.40
CA GLN A 188 14.11 15.06 -0.91
C GLN A 188 13.32 14.46 -2.07
N ARG A 189 12.56 13.37 -1.86
CA ARG A 189 11.85 12.65 -2.94
C ARG A 189 12.77 12.38 -4.13
N THR A 190 13.99 11.95 -3.81
CA THR A 190 15.09 11.91 -4.75
C THR A 190 14.89 10.82 -5.81
N LYS A 191 15.33 11.10 -7.03
CA LYS A 191 15.46 10.12 -8.12
C LYS A 191 16.90 9.61 -8.27
N ASP A 192 17.83 10.16 -7.48
CA ASP A 192 19.26 9.79 -7.52
C ASP A 192 19.46 8.39 -6.94
N VAL A 193 20.00 7.49 -7.77
CA VAL A 193 20.24 6.08 -7.44
C VAL A 193 21.28 5.91 -6.33
N GLU A 194 22.29 6.78 -6.26
CA GLU A 194 23.32 6.69 -5.22
C GLU A 194 22.77 7.10 -3.85
N VAL A 195 21.91 8.12 -3.81
CA VAL A 195 21.22 8.50 -2.56
C VAL A 195 20.28 7.39 -2.11
N LYS A 196 19.55 6.76 -3.04
CA LYS A 196 18.71 5.59 -2.74
C LYS A 196 19.54 4.43 -2.21
N ARG A 197 20.65 4.08 -2.88
CA ARG A 197 21.56 3.00 -2.45
C ARG A 197 22.13 3.25 -1.05
N TYR A 198 22.47 4.51 -0.75
CA TYR A 198 22.91 4.89 0.58
C TYR A 198 21.80 4.72 1.63
N CYS A 199 20.57 5.10 1.32
CA CYS A 199 19.41 4.84 2.19
C CYS A 199 19.24 3.34 2.49
N ILE A 200 19.30 2.48 1.45
CA ILE A 200 19.21 1.02 1.61
C ILE A 200 20.33 0.48 2.52
N LYS A 201 21.56 1.02 2.41
CA LYS A 201 22.66 0.66 3.30
C LYS A 201 22.34 0.97 4.76
N LEU A 202 21.83 2.18 5.03
CA LEU A 202 21.43 2.57 6.39
C LEU A 202 20.30 1.67 6.93
N LEU A 203 19.30 1.33 6.12
CA LEU A 203 18.22 0.43 6.53
C LEU A 203 18.73 -0.97 6.91
N LYS A 204 19.76 -1.48 6.20
CA LYS A 204 20.47 -2.73 6.53
C LYS A 204 21.25 -2.61 7.84
N GLU A 205 22.01 -1.54 8.03
CA GLU A 205 22.74 -1.28 9.29
C GLU A 205 21.79 -1.17 10.49
N CYS A 206 20.56 -0.67 10.28
CA CYS A 206 19.51 -0.65 11.28
C CYS A 206 18.82 -2.00 11.54
N GLY A 207 19.15 -3.07 10.81
CA GLY A 207 18.49 -4.37 10.91
C GLY A 207 17.04 -4.38 10.42
N SER A 208 16.64 -3.40 9.60
CA SER A 208 15.22 -3.20 9.25
C SER A 208 14.69 -4.24 8.28
N PHE A 209 15.55 -4.77 7.41
CA PHE A 209 15.16 -5.83 6.49
C PHE A 209 15.00 -7.18 7.20
N GLU A 210 15.87 -7.46 8.17
CA GLU A 210 15.81 -8.65 9.03
C GLU A 210 14.55 -8.61 9.90
N TYR A 211 14.26 -7.46 10.52
CA TYR A 211 13.03 -7.24 11.27
C TYR A 211 11.79 -7.45 10.39
N THR A 212 11.76 -6.83 9.21
CA THR A 212 10.64 -6.95 8.28
C THR A 212 10.40 -8.39 7.85
N ARG A 213 11.47 -9.14 7.56
CA ARG A 213 11.37 -10.56 7.19
C ARG A 213 10.80 -11.41 8.32
N LYS A 214 11.26 -11.18 9.56
CA LYS A 214 10.72 -11.87 10.74
C LYS A 214 9.22 -11.63 10.90
N ILE A 215 8.76 -10.39 10.75
CA ILE A 215 7.32 -10.05 10.82
C ILE A 215 6.54 -10.74 9.68
N LEU A 216 7.09 -10.80 8.48
CA LEU A 216 6.46 -11.51 7.35
C LEU A 216 6.33 -13.02 7.63
N ASP A 217 7.35 -13.64 8.23
CA ASP A 217 7.32 -15.06 8.59
C ASP A 217 6.26 -15.34 9.68
N GLU A 218 6.17 -14.48 10.70
CA GLU A 218 5.14 -14.55 11.75
C GLU A 218 3.72 -14.40 11.18
N LEU A 219 3.50 -13.44 10.28
CA LEU A 219 2.21 -13.23 9.63
C LEU A 219 1.84 -14.40 8.70
N ASN A 220 2.80 -14.96 7.97
CA ASN A 220 2.56 -16.14 7.12
C ASN A 220 2.21 -17.38 7.95
N ALA A 221 2.88 -17.58 9.10
CA ALA A 221 2.53 -18.65 10.02
C ALA A 221 1.11 -18.46 10.59
N LYS A 222 0.78 -17.23 11.02
CA LYS A 222 -0.55 -16.88 11.52
C LYS A 222 -1.65 -17.07 10.48
N ALA A 223 -1.39 -16.76 9.21
CA ALA A 223 -2.37 -16.92 8.14
C ALA A 223 -2.65 -18.38 7.75
N ARG A 224 -1.74 -19.30 8.11
CA ARG A 224 -1.84 -20.74 7.82
C ARG A 224 -2.39 -21.57 8.99
N ALA A 225 -2.39 -21.02 10.19
CA ALA A 225 -2.95 -21.63 11.40
C ALA A 225 -4.48 -21.60 11.37
#